data_AF-A0AAW9Q9J8-F1
#
_entry.id   AF-A0AAW9Q9J8-F1
#
_cell.length_a   1.000
_cell.length_b   1.000
_cell.length_c   1.000
_cell.angle_alpha   90.00
_cell.angle_beta   90.00
_cell.angle_gamma   90.00
#
_symmetry.space_group_name_H-M   'P 1'
#
loop_
_entity.id
_entity.type
_entity.pdbx_description
1 polymer ?
#
loop_
_entity_poly.entity_id
_entity_poly.type
_entity_poly.pdbx_seq_one_letter_code
_entity_poly.pdbx_strand_id
1 'polypeptide(L)'
;MIETTAQLLEELQQISEGLVYRTENEYPIETFVWEVSQNGELTPDKLLQSEGYLQRVEIDNVFPQNLKFQEGSLSEEMQVEDSKQLEFIDFLRSHCKSVEIYIAEKYDSPEDKFESFPLILAETSDGEWIGVAPEVDADFNARLRKNISPFDSD
;
A
#
# COMPACT_ATOMS: atom_id res chain seq x y z
N MET A 1 -18.31 -36.86 0.85
CA MET A 1 -18.95 -35.67 1.48
C MET A 1 -18.18 -34.46 0.98
N ILE A 2 -18.87 -33.39 0.63
CA ILE A 2 -18.20 -32.11 0.33
C ILE A 2 -18.09 -31.41 1.68
N GLU A 3 -16.86 -31.20 2.15
CA GLU A 3 -16.57 -30.42 3.34
C GLU A 3 -16.97 -28.96 3.09
N THR A 4 -17.63 -28.33 4.06
CA THR A 4 -17.99 -26.91 3.95
C THR A 4 -16.80 -26.05 4.34
N THR A 5 -16.70 -24.82 3.82
CA THR A 5 -15.65 -23.86 4.20
C THR A 5 -15.56 -23.66 5.72
N ALA A 6 -16.69 -23.67 6.42
CA ALA A 6 -16.73 -23.53 7.88
C ALA A 6 -16.10 -24.73 8.60
N GLN A 7 -16.35 -25.96 8.12
CA GLN A 7 -15.73 -27.17 8.67
C GLN A 7 -14.22 -27.17 8.46
N LEU A 8 -13.78 -26.85 7.24
CA LEU A 8 -12.36 -26.75 6.92
C LEU A 8 -11.66 -25.67 7.74
N LEU A 9 -12.30 -24.52 7.96
CA LEU A 9 -11.75 -23.45 8.80
C LEU A 9 -11.60 -23.90 10.26
N GLU A 10 -12.60 -24.60 10.81
CA GLU A 10 -12.53 -25.12 12.18
C GLU A 10 -11.40 -26.16 12.32
N GLU A 11 -11.26 -27.08 11.37
CA GLU A 11 -10.16 -28.04 11.36
C GLU A 11 -8.79 -27.34 11.22
N LEU A 12 -8.69 -26.33 10.34
CA LEU A 12 -7.47 -25.54 10.17
C LEU A 12 -7.07 -24.82 11.46
N GLN A 13 -8.03 -24.20 12.15
CA GLN A 13 -7.79 -23.53 13.44
C GLN A 13 -7.28 -24.49 14.50
N GLN A 14 -7.85 -25.70 14.58
CA GLN A 14 -7.42 -26.71 15.54
C GLN A 14 -6.00 -27.21 15.26
N ILE A 15 -5.64 -27.45 14.00
CA ILE A 15 -4.29 -27.93 13.66
C ILE A 15 -3.24 -26.82 13.70
N SER A 16 -3.65 -25.56 13.55
CA SER A 16 -2.76 -24.40 13.66
C SER A 16 -2.57 -23.92 15.10
N GLU A 17 -3.34 -24.43 16.06
CA GLU A 17 -3.22 -24.05 17.47
C GLU A 17 -1.80 -24.33 18.00
N GLY A 18 -1.14 -23.28 18.50
CA GLY A 18 0.24 -23.34 18.99
C GLY A 18 1.32 -23.36 17.89
N LEU A 19 0.95 -23.33 16.61
CA LEU A 19 1.90 -23.08 15.53
C LEU A 19 2.31 -21.61 15.52
N VAL A 20 3.60 -21.39 15.38
CA VAL A 20 4.19 -20.06 15.24
C VAL A 20 5.10 -20.00 14.02
N TYR A 21 5.01 -18.92 13.27
CA TYR A 21 6.00 -18.53 12.28
C TYR A 21 7.17 -17.85 13.00
N ARG A 22 8.37 -18.41 12.87
CA ARG A 22 9.56 -17.94 13.61
C ARG A 22 10.48 -17.14 12.71
N THR A 23 10.74 -15.90 13.09
CA THR A 23 11.82 -15.06 12.55
C THR A 23 12.69 -14.61 13.73
N GLU A 24 13.04 -13.33 13.82
CA GLU A 24 13.58 -12.73 15.04
C GLU A 24 12.54 -12.65 16.16
N ASN A 25 11.25 -12.70 15.81
CA ASN A 25 10.11 -12.83 16.73
C ASN A 25 9.31 -14.11 16.43
N GLU A 26 8.40 -14.49 17.33
CA GLU A 26 7.44 -15.59 17.10
C GLU A 26 6.04 -15.01 16.84
N TYR A 27 5.44 -15.41 15.72
CA TYR A 27 4.16 -14.91 15.25
C TYR A 27 3.13 -16.04 15.23
N PRO A 28 1.94 -15.89 15.83
CA PRO A 28 0.91 -16.92 15.74
C PRO A 28 0.42 -17.07 14.29
N ILE A 29 0.00 -18.29 13.92
CA ILE A 29 -0.69 -18.52 12.64
C ILE A 29 -2.18 -18.29 12.84
N GLU A 30 -2.72 -17.29 12.15
CA GLU A 30 -4.16 -17.01 12.11
C GLU A 30 -4.77 -17.42 10.77
N THR A 31 -5.91 -18.09 10.84
CA THR A 31 -6.68 -18.51 9.66
C THR A 31 -7.81 -17.53 9.41
N PHE A 32 -8.08 -17.20 8.15
CA PHE A 32 -9.19 -16.33 7.77
C PHE A 32 -9.94 -16.90 6.57
N VAL A 33 -11.14 -16.37 6.33
CA VAL A 33 -11.94 -16.66 5.13
C VAL A 33 -12.20 -15.37 4.38
N TRP A 34 -11.89 -15.38 3.08
CA TRP A 34 -12.25 -14.29 2.19
C TRP A 34 -13.68 -14.45 1.69
N GLU A 35 -14.60 -13.67 2.26
CA GLU A 35 -16.01 -13.70 1.87
C GLU A 35 -16.25 -12.93 0.57
N VAL A 36 -16.22 -13.64 -0.57
CA VAL A 36 -16.43 -13.02 -1.91
C VAL A 36 -17.75 -12.25 -1.99
N SER A 37 -18.78 -12.69 -1.26
CA SER A 37 -20.08 -12.00 -1.21
C SER A 37 -20.02 -10.61 -0.57
N GLN A 38 -19.07 -10.39 0.35
CA GLN A 38 -18.88 -9.13 1.07
C GLN A 38 -17.76 -8.29 0.46
N ASN A 39 -16.65 -8.93 0.08
CA ASN A 39 -15.40 -8.27 -0.30
C ASN A 39 -15.15 -8.27 -1.82
N GLY A 40 -15.99 -8.96 -2.59
CA GLY A 40 -15.81 -9.19 -4.02
C GLY A 40 -14.67 -10.16 -4.33
N GLU A 41 -14.18 -10.13 -5.56
CA GLU A 41 -13.05 -10.97 -6.00
C GLU A 41 -11.81 -10.73 -5.12
N LEU A 42 -11.13 -11.82 -4.75
CA LEU A 42 -9.88 -11.80 -3.99
C LEU A 42 -8.75 -11.31 -4.89
N THR A 43 -8.20 -10.14 -4.56
CA THR A 43 -7.01 -9.57 -5.19
C THR A 43 -6.02 -9.12 -4.11
N PRO A 44 -4.70 -9.10 -4.39
CA PRO A 44 -3.70 -8.70 -3.40
C PRO A 44 -3.96 -7.31 -2.80
N ASP A 45 -4.37 -6.34 -3.61
CA ASP A 45 -4.67 -4.97 -3.17
C ASP A 45 -5.86 -4.91 -2.21
N LYS A 46 -6.91 -5.71 -2.43
CA LYS A 46 -8.06 -5.76 -1.53
C LYS A 46 -7.76 -6.48 -0.23
N LEU A 47 -6.93 -7.53 -0.28
CA LEU A 47 -6.46 -8.20 0.92
C LEU A 47 -5.63 -7.24 1.78
N LEU A 48 -4.68 -6.53 1.18
CA LEU A 48 -3.86 -5.56 1.93
C LEU A 48 -4.71 -4.41 2.49
N GLN A 49 -5.79 -4.02 1.80
CA GLN A 49 -6.75 -3.04 2.31
C GLN A 49 -7.58 -3.58 3.47
N SER A 50 -8.04 -4.83 3.43
CA SER A 50 -8.86 -5.41 4.51
C SER A 50 -8.07 -5.54 5.81
N GLU A 51 -6.79 -5.88 5.70
CA GLU A 51 -5.89 -6.01 6.84
C GLU A 51 -5.28 -4.68 7.31
N GLY A 52 -5.61 -3.56 6.65
CA GLY A 52 -5.12 -2.23 7.03
C GLY A 52 -3.69 -1.90 6.61
N TYR A 53 -2.99 -2.80 5.91
CA TYR A 53 -1.64 -2.55 5.38
C TYR A 53 -1.61 -1.51 4.25
N LEU A 54 -2.75 -1.30 3.59
CA LEU A 54 -2.88 -0.38 2.46
C LEU A 54 -4.16 0.45 2.61
N GLN A 55 -4.04 1.76 2.76
CA GLN A 55 -5.19 2.64 2.92
C GLN A 55 -5.34 3.57 1.71
N ARG A 56 -6.46 3.49 0.99
CA ARG A 56 -6.76 4.44 -0.09
C ARG A 56 -7.01 5.85 0.48
N VAL A 57 -6.35 6.85 -0.09
CA VAL A 57 -6.51 8.26 0.28
C VAL A 57 -6.80 9.12 -0.94
N GLU A 58 -7.44 10.26 -0.72
CA GLU A 58 -7.62 11.26 -1.76
C GLU A 58 -6.30 11.96 -2.07
N ILE A 59 -6.09 12.30 -3.35
CA ILE A 59 -4.84 12.90 -3.84
C ILE A 59 -4.47 14.21 -3.16
N ASP A 60 -5.45 14.97 -2.67
CA ASP A 60 -5.21 16.23 -1.97
C ASP A 60 -4.66 16.01 -0.54
N ASN A 61 -4.82 14.80 0.02
CA ASN A 61 -4.40 14.42 1.37
C ASN A 61 -3.03 13.73 1.42
N VAL A 62 -2.36 13.60 0.28
CA VAL A 62 -1.12 12.80 0.13
C VAL A 62 0.07 13.46 0.75
N PHE A 63 0.13 14.79 0.68
CA PHE A 63 1.20 15.57 1.28
C PHE A 63 0.64 16.33 2.49
N PRO A 64 1.08 16.02 3.72
CA PRO A 64 0.55 16.61 4.94
C PRO A 64 0.79 18.13 5.04
N GLN A 65 1.68 18.71 4.23
CA GLN A 65 1.91 20.15 4.18
C GLN A 65 0.72 20.92 3.57
N ASN A 66 -0.11 20.28 2.74
CA ASN A 66 -1.35 20.86 2.21
C ASN A 66 -2.37 21.22 3.32
N LEU A 67 -2.30 20.58 4.49
CA LEU A 67 -3.15 20.88 5.65
C LEU A 67 -2.61 22.04 6.50
N LYS A 68 -1.31 22.37 6.39
CA LYS A 68 -0.65 23.40 7.23
C LYS A 68 -0.87 24.83 6.71
N PHE A 69 -1.44 25.00 5.53
CA PHE A 69 -1.81 26.31 4.97
C PHE A 69 -2.83 27.10 5.81
N GLN A 70 -3.41 26.50 6.86
CA GLN A 70 -4.39 27.18 7.73
C GLN A 70 -3.77 27.91 8.93
N GLU A 71 -2.51 27.68 9.31
CA GLU A 71 -1.91 28.31 10.52
C GLU A 71 -0.45 28.76 10.33
N GLY A 72 -0.26 30.02 9.94
CA GLY A 72 0.97 30.80 10.25
C GLY A 72 2.17 30.64 9.31
N SER A 73 3.01 31.69 9.23
CA SER A 73 4.05 31.92 8.23
C SER A 73 5.05 30.77 8.04
N LEU A 74 5.01 30.14 6.88
CA LEU A 74 6.02 29.19 6.40
C LEU A 74 7.29 29.90 5.94
N SER A 75 8.45 29.22 6.03
CA SER A 75 9.69 29.67 5.38
C SER A 75 9.56 29.67 3.85
N GLU A 76 10.39 30.44 3.15
CA GLU A 76 10.41 30.46 1.68
C GLU A 76 10.68 29.06 1.08
N GLU A 77 11.50 28.24 1.74
CA GLU A 77 11.80 26.86 1.32
C GLU A 77 10.56 25.96 1.36
N MET A 78 9.74 26.04 2.42
CA MET A 78 8.50 25.27 2.54
C MET A 78 7.48 25.68 1.46
N GLN A 79 7.38 26.98 1.15
CA GLN A 79 6.50 27.46 0.08
C GLN A 79 6.91 26.96 -1.30
N VAL A 80 8.21 26.84 -1.57
CA VAL A 80 8.75 26.29 -2.82
C VAL A 80 8.49 24.77 -2.90
N GLU A 81 8.65 24.04 -1.80
CA GLU A 81 8.33 22.61 -1.74
C GLU A 81 6.85 22.35 -2.01
N ASP A 82 5.96 23.11 -1.39
CA ASP A 82 4.52 22.99 -1.61
C ASP A 82 4.13 23.30 -3.06
N SER A 83 4.73 24.35 -3.65
CA SER A 83 4.48 24.69 -5.05
C SER A 83 4.85 23.55 -6.01
N LYS A 84 5.96 22.85 -5.74
CA LYS A 84 6.37 21.67 -6.52
C LYS A 84 5.45 20.48 -6.32
N GLN A 85 4.94 20.27 -5.11
CA GLN A 85 3.98 19.20 -4.82
C GLN A 85 2.66 19.43 -5.58
N LEU A 86 2.17 20.67 -5.60
CA LEU A 86 0.97 21.03 -6.38
C LEU A 86 1.19 20.85 -7.88
N GLU A 87 2.32 21.32 -8.43
CA GLU A 87 2.67 21.12 -9.84
C GLU A 87 2.71 19.63 -10.21
N PHE A 88 3.27 18.79 -9.32
CA PHE A 88 3.32 17.35 -9.51
C PHE A 88 1.93 16.70 -9.51
N ILE A 89 1.05 17.08 -8.58
CA ILE A 89 -0.34 16.60 -8.56
C ILE A 89 -1.10 17.01 -9.83
N ASP A 90 -0.96 18.28 -10.25
CA ASP A 90 -1.61 18.79 -11.45
C ASP A 90 -1.09 18.11 -12.71
N PHE A 91 0.19 17.77 -12.76
CA PHE A 91 0.77 16.98 -13.85
C PHE A 91 0.10 15.60 -13.95
N LEU A 92 0.00 14.86 -12.85
CA LEU A 92 -0.63 13.54 -12.84
C LEU A 92 -2.10 13.62 -13.27
N ARG A 93 -2.85 14.59 -12.73
CA ARG A 93 -4.26 14.82 -13.08
C ARG A 93 -4.47 15.15 -14.56
N SER A 94 -3.53 15.86 -15.18
CA SER A 94 -3.66 16.30 -16.58
C SER A 94 -3.20 15.28 -17.61
N HIS A 95 -2.31 14.35 -17.24
CA HIS A 95 -1.69 13.40 -18.17
C HIS A 95 -2.11 11.94 -17.96
N CYS A 96 -2.71 11.61 -16.81
CA CYS A 96 -3.14 10.25 -16.50
C CYS A 96 -4.68 10.15 -16.54
N LYS A 97 -5.19 9.00 -16.97
CA LYS A 97 -6.64 8.71 -16.98
C LYS A 97 -7.20 8.59 -15.57
N SER A 98 -6.43 7.93 -14.71
CA SER A 98 -6.80 7.69 -13.32
C SER A 98 -5.55 7.82 -12.46
N VAL A 99 -5.75 8.29 -11.23
CA VAL A 99 -4.71 8.35 -10.21
C VAL A 99 -5.30 7.76 -8.94
N GLU A 100 -4.64 6.74 -8.42
CA GLU A 100 -4.98 6.06 -7.19
C GLU A 100 -3.84 6.25 -6.20
N ILE A 101 -4.18 6.61 -4.96
CA ILE A 101 -3.17 6.87 -3.95
C ILE A 101 -3.49 6.09 -2.71
N TYR A 102 -2.45 5.45 -2.19
CA TYR A 102 -2.49 4.60 -1.04
C TYR A 102 -1.45 5.04 -0.03
N ILE A 103 -1.76 4.96 1.26
CA ILE A 103 -0.77 4.96 2.32
C ILE A 103 -0.46 3.51 2.64
N ALA A 104 0.78 3.10 2.37
CA ALA A 104 1.28 1.80 2.79
C ALA A 104 1.87 1.91 4.18
N GLU A 105 1.63 0.90 5.01
CA GLU A 105 2.18 0.79 6.34
C GLU A 105 3.26 -0.30 6.40
N LYS A 106 4.38 0.04 7.03
CA LYS A 106 5.49 -0.87 7.30
C LYS A 106 5.53 -1.16 8.80
N TYR A 107 5.56 -2.44 9.10
CA TYR A 107 5.57 -2.98 10.45
C TYR A 107 6.90 -3.66 10.72
N ASP A 108 7.50 -3.36 11.88
CA ASP A 108 8.66 -4.12 12.38
C ASP A 108 8.21 -5.35 13.19
N SER A 109 6.98 -5.29 13.73
CA SER A 109 6.26 -6.40 14.38
C SER A 109 4.75 -6.21 14.20
N PRO A 110 3.88 -7.20 14.47
CA PRO A 110 2.44 -7.11 14.19
C PRO A 110 1.74 -6.00 14.95
N GLU A 111 2.29 -5.64 16.12
CA GLU A 111 1.73 -4.63 17.00
C GLU A 111 2.44 -3.27 16.88
N ASP A 112 3.52 -3.18 16.09
CA ASP A 112 4.35 -1.98 16.01
C ASP A 112 4.50 -1.48 14.56
N LYS A 113 3.77 -0.41 14.27
CA LYS A 113 3.87 0.35 13.03
C LYS A 113 5.11 1.22 13.10
N PHE A 114 6.12 0.90 12.29
CA PHE A 114 7.37 1.64 12.26
C PHE A 114 7.31 2.84 11.30
N GLU A 115 6.69 2.67 10.13
CA GLU A 115 6.68 3.71 9.10
C GLU A 115 5.42 3.64 8.23
N SER A 116 5.03 4.78 7.64
CA SER A 116 4.02 4.81 6.58
C SER A 116 4.39 5.80 5.50
N PHE A 117 4.08 5.46 4.26
CA PHE A 117 4.47 6.25 3.11
C PHE A 117 3.44 6.20 1.98
N PRO A 118 3.33 7.26 1.15
CA PRO A 118 2.42 7.28 0.03
C PRO A 118 2.93 6.43 -1.15
N LEU A 119 2.02 5.67 -1.76
CA LEU A 119 2.14 4.97 -3.03
C LEU A 119 1.15 5.60 -4.01
N ILE A 120 1.66 6.21 -5.07
CA ILE A 120 0.85 6.84 -6.11
C ILE A 120 0.91 5.94 -7.34
N LEU A 121 -0.24 5.45 -7.77
CA LEU A 121 -0.42 4.66 -8.99
C LEU A 121 -1.22 5.51 -9.97
N ALA A 122 -0.74 5.65 -11.20
CA ALA A 122 -1.47 6.39 -12.21
C ALA A 122 -1.53 5.61 -13.52
N GLU A 123 -2.71 5.55 -14.13
CA GLU A 123 -2.93 4.91 -15.42
C GLU A 123 -2.70 5.93 -16.53
N THR A 124 -1.83 5.62 -17.48
CA THR A 124 -1.51 6.48 -18.62
C THR A 124 -2.57 6.37 -19.73
N SER A 125 -2.54 7.32 -20.66
CA SER A 125 -3.51 7.37 -21.77
C SER A 125 -3.50 6.13 -22.68
N ASP A 126 -2.38 5.44 -22.78
CA ASP A 126 -2.19 4.18 -23.50
C ASP A 126 -2.56 2.93 -22.68
N GLY A 127 -2.88 3.08 -21.39
CA GLY A 127 -3.36 1.99 -20.52
C GLY A 127 -2.28 1.30 -19.69
N GLU A 128 -1.05 1.83 -19.71
CA GLU A 128 0.02 1.40 -18.81
C GLU A 128 -0.16 2.02 -17.41
N TRP A 129 0.54 1.46 -16.42
CA TRP A 129 0.52 1.98 -15.05
C TRP A 129 1.90 2.48 -14.64
N ILE A 130 1.96 3.71 -14.13
CA ILE A 130 3.15 4.28 -13.49
C ILE A 130 2.99 4.27 -11.98
N GLY A 131 4.06 3.93 -11.28
CA GLY A 131 4.13 3.93 -9.82
C GLY A 131 5.13 4.95 -9.31
N VAL A 132 4.74 5.74 -8.31
CA VAL A 132 5.61 6.68 -7.60
C VAL A 132 5.55 6.38 -6.11
N ALA A 133 6.71 6.18 -5.51
CA ALA A 133 6.88 5.89 -4.09
C ALA A 133 8.14 6.63 -3.59
N PRO A 134 8.16 7.07 -2.32
CA PRO A 134 9.37 7.61 -1.73
C PRO A 134 10.43 6.52 -1.55
N GLU A 135 11.68 6.94 -1.39
CA GLU A 135 12.76 6.03 -1.08
C GLU A 135 12.77 5.69 0.42
N VAL A 136 12.04 4.63 0.80
CA VAL A 136 11.85 4.19 2.20
C VAL A 136 13.02 3.33 2.72
N ASP A 137 13.71 2.61 1.81
CA ASP A 137 14.93 1.83 2.05
C ASP A 137 15.59 1.52 0.69
N ALA A 138 16.91 1.64 0.57
CA ALA A 138 17.62 1.38 -0.67
C ALA A 138 17.38 -0.05 -1.20
N ASP A 139 17.25 -1.03 -0.31
CA ASP A 139 17.03 -2.44 -0.67
C ASP A 139 15.58 -2.72 -1.09
N PHE A 140 14.60 -2.07 -0.47
CA PHE A 140 13.19 -2.17 -0.86
C PHE A 140 12.97 -1.60 -2.27
N ASN A 141 13.55 -0.44 -2.56
CA ASN A 141 13.42 0.20 -3.87
C ASN A 141 14.20 -0.53 -4.96
N ALA A 142 15.34 -1.15 -4.63
CA ALA A 142 16.06 -2.03 -5.57
C ALA A 142 15.20 -3.23 -5.99
N ARG A 143 14.36 -3.77 -5.08
CA ARG A 143 13.42 -4.86 -5.39
C ARG A 143 12.24 -4.38 -6.25
N LEU A 144 11.66 -3.21 -5.94
CA LEU A 144 10.60 -2.62 -6.77
C LEU A 144 11.07 -2.36 -8.21
N ARG A 145 12.27 -1.78 -8.38
CA ARG A 145 12.85 -1.51 -9.71
C ARG A 145 13.13 -2.79 -10.52
N LYS A 146 13.50 -3.89 -9.87
CA LYS A 146 13.73 -5.19 -10.55
C LYS A 146 12.46 -5.82 -11.10
N ASN A 147 11.33 -5.65 -10.41
CA ASN A 147 10.06 -6.23 -10.85
C ASN A 147 9.35 -5.40 -11.94
N ILE A 148 9.83 -4.17 -12.21
CA ILE A 148 9.31 -3.26 -13.23
C ILE A 148 10.10 -3.35 -14.56
N SER A 149 11.18 -4.14 -14.63
CA SER A 149 11.87 -4.39 -15.90
C SER A 149 11.51 -5.76 -16.49
N PRO A 150 10.56 -5.84 -17.44
CA PRO A 150 10.41 -7.00 -18.33
C PRO A 150 11.19 -6.85 -19.64
N PHE A 151 12.15 -5.93 -19.75
CA PHE A 151 12.92 -5.74 -20.99
C PHE A 151 14.38 -5.39 -20.70
N ASP A 152 15.17 -6.40 -20.37
CA ASP A 152 16.52 -6.52 -20.90
C ASP A 152 16.60 -7.90 -21.56
N SER A 153 16.21 -7.95 -22.83
CA SER A 153 16.53 -9.04 -23.74
C SER A 153 17.67 -8.57 -24.65
N ASP A 154 18.71 -9.41 -24.68
CA ASP A 154 19.92 -9.45 -25.51
C ASP A 154 21.19 -8.77 -24.96
#